data_AF-A0A2X1XUM7-F1
#
_entry.id   AF-A0A2X1XUM7-F1
#
_cell.length_a   1.000
_cell.length_b   1.000
_cell.length_c   1.000
_cell.angle_alpha   90.00
_cell.angle_beta   90.00
_cell.angle_gamma   90.00
#
_symmetry.space_group_name_H-M   'P 1'
#
loop_
_entity.id
_entity.type
_entity.pdbx_description
1 polymer ?
#
loop_
_entity_poly.entity_id
_entity_poly.type
_entity_poly.pdbx_seq_one_letter_code
_entity_poly.pdbx_strand_id
1 'polypeptide(L)' 'MPFTGYHFPSDIILQAIRYYVAYKLNFRDIEEIFAERGIQVDHATINRWVIRFAPLIEQNAQARKHPVSSCY' A
#
# COMPACT_ATOMS: atom_id res chain seq x y z
N MET A 1 5.99 12.85 -8.52
CA MET A 1 4.77 12.42 -9.25
C MET A 1 3.59 12.95 -8.47
N PRO A 2 2.83 13.95 -8.96
CA PRO A 2 1.75 14.50 -8.16
C PRO A 2 0.51 13.63 -8.32
N PHE A 3 -0.02 13.15 -7.20
CA PHE A 3 -1.25 12.37 -7.12
C PHE A 3 -2.46 13.34 -7.15
N THR A 4 -2.46 14.23 -8.14
CA THR A 4 -3.48 15.27 -8.32
C THR A 4 -4.77 14.61 -8.77
N GLY A 5 -5.71 14.41 -7.84
CA GLY A 5 -7.04 13.87 -8.14
C GLY A 5 -7.61 12.88 -7.11
N TYR A 6 -6.85 12.51 -6.07
CA TYR A 6 -7.39 11.72 -4.96
C TYR A 6 -7.66 12.63 -3.76
N HIS A 7 -8.82 12.44 -3.11
CA HIS A 7 -9.21 13.16 -1.88
C HIS A 7 -8.22 12.91 -0.72
N PHE A 8 -7.41 11.85 -0.83
CA PHE A 8 -6.42 11.47 0.16
C PHE A 8 -4.99 11.73 -0.33
N PRO A 9 -4.11 12.22 0.55
CA PRO A 9 -2.70 12.37 0.22
C PRO A 9 -2.09 11.00 -0.10
N SER A 10 -1.13 11.01 -1.02
CA SER A 10 -0.41 9.83 -1.52
C SER A 10 0.24 9.00 -0.42
N ASP A 11 0.64 9.68 0.66
CA ASP A 11 1.24 9.08 1.84
C ASP A 11 0.29 8.10 2.52
N ILE A 12 -1.01 8.44 2.63
CA ILE A 12 -2.05 7.58 3.20
C ILE A 12 -2.23 6.31 2.37
N ILE A 13 -2.26 6.46 1.04
CA ILE A 13 -2.40 5.35 0.11
C ILE A 13 -1.22 4.39 0.25
N LEU A 14 -0.01 4.93 0.29
CA LEU A 14 1.22 4.15 0.44
C LEU A 14 1.28 3.46 1.81
N GLN A 15 0.85 4.16 2.88
CA GLN A 15 0.79 3.60 4.22
C GLN A 15 -0.21 2.44 4.31
N ALA A 16 -1.39 2.56 3.68
CA ALA A 16 -2.39 1.50 3.61
C ALA A 16 -1.84 0.24 2.92
N ILE A 17 -1.21 0.43 1.75
CA ILE A 17 -0.60 -0.68 0.99
C ILE A 17 0.56 -1.30 1.79
N ARG A 18 1.36 -0.49 2.50
CA ARG A 18 2.43 -1.01 3.37
C ARG A 18 1.87 -1.87 4.49
N TYR A 19 0.79 -1.47 5.15
CA TYR A 19 0.16 -2.30 6.19
C TYR A 19 -0.36 -3.63 5.65
N TYR A 20 -0.93 -3.61 4.44
CA TYR A 20 -1.35 -4.82 3.76
C TYR A 20 -0.17 -5.76 3.43
N VAL A 21 0.87 -5.25 2.77
CA VAL A 21 1.99 -6.09 2.27
C VAL A 21 2.96 -6.50 3.39
N ALA A 22 3.30 -5.59 4.31
CA ALA A 22 4.33 -5.84 5.33
C ALA A 22 3.80 -6.58 6.56
N TYR A 23 2.54 -6.34 6.94
CA TYR A 23 1.96 -6.86 8.18
C TYR A 23 0.78 -7.81 7.97
N LYS A 24 0.35 -8.05 6.72
CA LYS A 24 -0.79 -8.92 6.36
C LYS A 24 -2.10 -8.56 7.10
N LEU A 25 -2.33 -7.28 7.39
CA LEU A 25 -3.59 -6.83 7.97
C LEU A 25 -4.74 -6.97 6.97
N ASN A 26 -5.95 -7.24 7.47
CA ASN A 26 -7.14 -7.21 6.65
C ASN A 26 -7.58 -5.75 6.39
N PHE A 27 -8.37 -5.53 5.34
CA PHE A 27 -8.79 -4.17 4.96
C PHE A 27 -9.59 -3.46 6.06
N ARG A 28 -10.34 -4.21 6.87
CA ARG A 28 -11.09 -3.68 8.02
C ARG A 28 -10.18 -3.23 9.15
N ASP A 29 -9.13 -4.00 9.48
CA ASP A 29 -8.17 -3.59 10.51
C ASP A 29 -7.43 -2.31 10.08
N ILE A 30 -7.13 -2.20 8.78
CA ILE A 30 -6.49 -1.00 8.21
C ILE A 30 -7.45 0.20 8.27
N GLU A 31 -8.74 0.02 7.95
CA GLU A 31 -9.80 1.03 8.12
C GLU A 31 -9.87 1.50 9.58
N GLU A 32 -9.83 0.59 10.55
CA GLU A 32 -9.89 0.91 11.97
C GLU A 32 -8.68 1.75 12.43
N ILE A 33 -7.46 1.37 12.01
CA ILE A 33 -6.23 2.12 12.29
C ILE A 33 -6.28 3.54 11.70
N PHE A 34 -6.85 3.68 10.49
CA PHE A 34 -7.01 5.00 9.89
C PHE A 34 -8.09 5.80 10.62
N ALA A 35 -9.18 5.17 11.04
CA ALA A 35 -10.24 5.81 11.81
C ALA A 35 -9.73 6.31 13.18
N GLU A 36 -8.88 5.54 13.88
CA GLU A 36 -8.21 5.96 15.12
C GLU A 36 -7.31 7.19 14.92
N ARG A 37 -6.71 7.32 13.73
CA ARG A 37 -5.90 8.50 13.34
C ARG A 37 -6.75 9.68 12.85
N GLY A 38 -8.08 9.57 12.88
CA GLY A 38 -9.02 10.59 12.41
C GLY A 38 -9.21 10.61 10.89
N ILE A 39 -8.74 9.59 10.18
CA ILE A 39 -8.83 9.47 8.72
C ILE A 39 -9.94 8.47 8.39
N GLN A 40 -11.08 8.98 7.94
CA GLN A 40 -12.21 8.13 7.56
C GLN A 40 -12.00 7.58 6.13
N VAL A 41 -11.51 6.34 6.03
CA VAL A 41 -11.31 5.64 4.75
C VAL A 41 -12.09 4.34 4.77
N ASP A 42 -13.02 4.18 3.83
CA ASP A 42 -13.75 2.93 3.67
C ASP A 42 -12.85 1.80 3.12
N HIS A 43 -12.97 0.60 3.68
CA HIS A 43 -12.24 -0.60 3.28
C HIS A 43 -12.33 -0.92 1.78
N ALA A 44 -13.42 -0.59 1.09
CA ALA A 44 -13.54 -0.76 -0.36
C ALA A 44 -12.65 0.23 -1.14
N THR A 45 -12.33 1.39 -0.55
CA THR A 45 -11.35 2.34 -1.09
C THR A 45 -9.94 1.78 -0.95
N ILE A 46 -9.62 1.19 0.21
CA ILE A 46 -8.35 0.51 0.45
C ILE A 46 -8.17 -0.65 -0.52
N ASN A 47 -9.20 -1.48 -0.71
CA ASN A 47 -9.19 -2.59 -1.67
C ASN A 47 -8.91 -2.10 -3.10
N ARG A 48 -9.56 -1.00 -3.54
CA ARG A 48 -9.30 -0.38 -4.85
C ARG A 48 -7.85 0.10 -5.00
N TRP A 49 -7.25 0.64 -3.95
CA TRP A 49 -5.83 1.01 -3.97
C TRP A 49 -4.92 -0.21 -4.06
N VAL A 50 -5.19 -1.25 -3.27
CA VAL A 50 -4.39 -2.48 -3.29
C VAL A 50 -4.45 -3.15 -4.65
N ILE A 51 -5.63 -3.31 -5.26
CA ILE A 51 -5.76 -3.89 -6.60
C ILE A 51 -4.96 -3.09 -7.65
N ARG A 52 -4.96 -1.76 -7.55
CA ARG A 52 -4.28 -0.88 -8.51
C ARG A 52 -2.77 -0.79 -8.31
N PHE A 53 -2.31 -0.78 -7.07
CA PHE A 53 -0.92 -0.47 -6.73
C PHE A 53 -0.11 -1.68 -6.27
N ALA A 54 -0.73 -2.74 -5.75
CA ALA A 54 -0.02 -3.97 -5.39
C ALA A 54 0.86 -4.51 -6.54
N PRO A 55 0.37 -4.68 -7.78
CA PRO A 55 1.23 -5.16 -8.87
C PRO A 55 2.37 -4.21 -9.21
N LEU A 56 2.19 -2.91 -9.01
CA LEU A 56 3.24 -1.90 -9.24
C LEU A 56 4.33 -1.97 -8.16
N ILE A 57 3.93 -2.17 -6.90
CA ILE A 57 4.85 -2.33 -5.78
C ILE A 57 5.58 -3.67 -5.84
N GLU A 58 4.89 -4.76 -6.20
CA GLU A 58 5.51 -6.08 -6.38
C GLU A 58 6.55 -6.06 -7.51
N GLN A 59 6.25 -5.43 -8.66
CA GLN A 59 7.22 -5.27 -9.75
C GLN A 59 8.44 -4.45 -9.30
N ASN A 60 8.24 -3.35 -8.57
CA ASN A 60 9.34 -2.55 -8.04
C ASN A 60 10.16 -3.30 -6.98
N ALA A 61 9.51 -4.07 -6.10
CA ALA A 61 10.18 -4.89 -5.10
C ALA A 61 10.99 -6.02 -5.76
N GLN A 62 10.45 -6.66 -6.80
CA GLN A 62 11.14 -7.69 -7.57
C GLN A 62 12.32 -7.10 -8.36
N ALA A 63 12.17 -5.92 -8.96
CA ALA A 63 13.27 -5.21 -9.64
C ALA A 63 14.40 -4.81 -8.68
N ARG A 64 14.06 -4.49 -7.42
CA ARG A 64 15.03 -4.17 -6.36
C ARG A 64 15.66 -5.39 -5.70
N LYS A 65 15.09 -6.58 -5.87
CA LYS A 65 15.80 -7.85 -5.65
C LYS A 65 16.79 -8.02 -6.80
N HIS A 66 17.88 -7.25 -6.77
CA HIS A 66 19.04 -7.64 -7.55
C HIS A 66 19.38 -9.09 -7.17
N PRO A 67 19.67 -9.97 -8.13
CA PRO A 67 20.26 -11.26 -7.79
C PRO A 67 21.51 -10.93 -7.01
N VAL A 68 21.52 -11.25 -5.71
CA VAL A 68 22.75 -11.32 -4.96
C VAL A 68 23.51 -12.42 -5.68
N SER A 69 24.44 -12.03 -6.55
CA SER A 69 25.21 -12.93 -7.37
C SER A 69 25.75 -14.01 -6.45
N SER A 70 25.24 -15.22 -6.65
CA SER A 70 25.72 -16.41 -5.97
C SER A 70 27.19 -16.54 -6.34
N CYS A 71 28.08 -16.22 -5.41
CA CYS A 71 29.49 -16.49 -5.59
C CYS A 71 29.67 -17.99 -5.39
N TYR A 72 29.84 -18.71 -6.50
CA TYR A 72 30.43 -20.05 -6.56
C TYR A 72 31.51 -20.02 -7.63
#